data_AF-A0A7Y2PJ32-F1
#
_entry.id   AF-A0A7Y2PJ32-F1
#
_cell.length_a   1.000
_cell.length_b   1.000
_cell.length_c   1.000
_cell.angle_alpha   90.00
_cell.angle_beta   90.00
_cell.angle_gamma   90.00
#
_symmetry.space_group_name_H-M   'P 1'
#
loop_
_entity.id
_entity.type
_entity.pdbx_description
1 polymer ?
#
loop_
_entity_poly.entity_id
_entity_poly.type
_entity_poly.pdbx_seq_one_letter_code
_entity_poly.pdbx_strand_id
1 'polypeptide(L)' 'KVAGRATVFVFPDLNTGNTTHKAVQRSADCVSLGPMLQGLRKPVNDLPRGAQVDDIVYTIALTAIQAANRPMDV' A
#
# COMPACT_ATOMS: atom_id res chain seq x y z
N LYS A 1 2.53 15.49 -19.08
CA LYS A 1 3.62 14.49 -19.27
C LYS A 1 4.12 14.07 -17.89
N VAL A 2 4.30 12.76 -17.62
CA VAL A 2 4.68 12.23 -16.29
C VAL A 2 6.15 11.80 -16.21
N ALA A 3 6.80 11.53 -17.35
CA ALA A 3 8.20 11.08 -17.42
C ALA A 3 9.16 12.02 -16.66
N GLY A 4 10.04 11.43 -15.84
CA GLY A 4 11.00 12.14 -14.98
C GLY A 4 10.43 12.68 -13.67
N ARG A 5 9.12 12.52 -13.40
CA ARG A 5 8.43 13.01 -12.19
C ARG A 5 7.40 12.02 -11.65
N ALA A 6 7.52 10.74 -12.00
CA ALA A 6 6.57 9.72 -11.57
C ALA A 6 6.70 9.43 -10.07
N THR A 7 5.58 9.46 -9.35
CA THR A 7 5.47 9.09 -7.93
C THR A 7 4.65 7.82 -7.71
N VAL A 8 3.86 7.42 -8.71
CA VAL A 8 3.02 6.22 -8.71
C VAL A 8 3.49 5.29 -9.83
N PHE A 9 3.78 4.05 -9.49
CA PHE A 9 4.25 3.02 -10.42
C PHE A 9 3.20 1.92 -10.56
N VAL A 10 2.65 1.78 -11.77
CA VAL A 10 1.68 0.71 -12.10
C VAL A 10 2.41 -0.37 -12.89
N PHE A 11 2.35 -1.61 -12.40
CA PHE A 11 3.05 -2.75 -12.99
C PHE A 11 2.13 -3.56 -13.92
N PRO A 12 2.67 -4.21 -14.95
CA PRO A 12 1.89 -5.00 -15.91
C PRO A 12 1.29 -6.28 -15.29
N ASP A 13 1.94 -6.82 -14.25
CA ASP A 13 1.54 -8.05 -13.59
C ASP A 13 2.06 -8.13 -12.15
N LEU A 14 1.55 -9.12 -11.40
CA LEU A 14 1.86 -9.33 -9.99
C LEU A 14 3.32 -9.76 -9.76
N ASN A 15 3.93 -10.53 -10.66
CA ASN A 15 5.31 -11.00 -10.50
C ASN A 15 6.27 -9.81 -10.63
N THR A 16 6.06 -8.97 -11.64
CA THR A 16 6.86 -7.75 -11.85
C THR A 16 6.69 -6.79 -10.67
N GLY A 17 5.45 -6.56 -10.22
CA GLY A 17 5.18 -5.69 -9.06
C GLY A 17 5.81 -6.20 -7.76
N ASN A 18 5.59 -7.47 -7.41
CA ASN A 18 6.13 -8.06 -6.17
C ASN A 18 7.65 -8.13 -6.17
N THR A 19 8.26 -8.46 -7.31
CA THR A 19 9.72 -8.53 -7.44
C THR A 19 10.32 -7.13 -7.28
N THR A 20 9.75 -6.13 -7.95
CA THR A 20 10.24 -4.75 -7.88
C THR A 20 10.08 -4.18 -6.48
N HIS A 21 8.91 -4.34 -5.85
CA HIS A 21 8.66 -3.91 -4.47
C HIS A 21 9.69 -4.49 -3.50
N LYS A 22 9.90 -5.82 -3.55
CA LYS A 22 10.87 -6.49 -2.67
C LYS A 22 12.32 -6.13 -2.99
N ALA A 23 12.64 -5.88 -4.25
CA ALA A 23 13.96 -5.41 -4.63
C ALA A 23 14.22 -4.01 -4.07
N VAL A 24 13.29 -3.07 -4.25
CA VAL A 24 13.39 -1.70 -3.72
C VAL A 24 13.47 -1.72 -2.20
N GLN A 25 12.58 -2.44 -1.51
CA GLN A 25 12.59 -2.55 -0.05
C GLN A 25 13.95 -3.04 0.51
N ARG A 26 14.65 -3.91 -0.23
CA ARG A 26 15.94 -4.48 0.21
C ARG A 26 17.16 -3.69 -0.27
N SER A 27 17.03 -2.92 -1.34
CA SER A 27 18.14 -2.20 -1.97
C SER A 27 18.13 -0.71 -1.64
N ALA A 28 16.99 -0.17 -1.24
CA ALA A 28 16.83 1.20 -0.81
C ALA A 28 16.50 1.22 0.69
N ASP A 29 17.07 2.20 1.40
CA ASP A 29 16.72 2.51 2.79
C ASP A 29 15.37 3.25 2.81
N CYS A 30 14.30 2.52 2.52
CA CYS A 30 12.95 3.07 2.42
C CYS A 30 11.97 2.31 3.32
N VAL A 31 11.03 3.05 3.90
CA VAL A 31 9.93 2.47 4.65
C VAL A 31 8.93 1.86 3.67
N SER A 32 8.61 0.58 3.90
CA SER A 32 7.68 -0.20 3.08
C SER A 32 6.44 -0.52 3.90
N LEU A 33 5.28 0.04 3.53
CA LEU A 33 4.00 -0.21 4.18
C LEU A 33 3.07 -0.99 3.25
N GLY A 34 2.47 -2.08 3.73
CA GLY A 34 1.49 -2.88 2.99
C GLY A 34 1.59 -4.39 3.24
N PRO A 35 0.76 -5.20 2.57
CA PRO A 35 -0.13 -4.83 1.46
C PRO A 35 -1.35 -3.98 1.89
N MET A 36 -1.79 -3.08 1.01
CA MET A 36 -3.01 -2.28 1.19
C MET A 36 -4.04 -2.66 0.14
N LEU A 37 -5.27 -2.95 0.57
CA LEU A 37 -6.38 -3.22 -0.34
C LEU A 37 -7.04 -1.91 -0.75
N GLN A 38 -7.42 -1.83 -2.03
CA GLN A 38 -8.07 -0.68 -2.65
C GLN A 38 -9.27 -1.14 -3.48
N GLY A 39 -10.26 -0.26 -3.68
CA GLY A 39 -11.46 -0.56 -4.48
C GLY A 39 -12.62 -1.24 -3.74
N LEU A 40 -12.52 -1.42 -2.43
CA LEU A 40 -13.60 -1.98 -1.60
C LEU A 40 -14.63 -0.90 -1.19
N ARG A 41 -15.90 -1.30 -1.00
CA ARG A 41 -16.97 -0.40 -0.52
C ARG A 41 -16.71 0.14 0.89
N LYS A 42 -16.11 -0.68 1.76
CA LYS A 42 -15.62 -0.31 3.07
C LYS A 42 -14.16 -0.75 3.16
N PRO A 43 -13.27 0.03 3.78
CA PRO A 43 -11.87 -0.33 3.86
C PRO A 43 -11.70 -1.53 4.78
N VAL A 44 -11.03 -2.54 4.26
CA VAL A 44 -10.62 -3.74 4.96
C VAL A 44 -9.21 -4.01 4.47
N ASN A 45 -8.28 -4.23 5.39
CA ASN A 45 -6.89 -4.59 5.06
C ASN A 45 -6.54 -5.90 5.77
N ASP A 46 -5.67 -6.66 5.12
CA ASP A 46 -5.12 -7.91 5.66
C ASP A 46 -3.75 -7.64 6.29
N LEU A 47 -3.43 -8.37 7.35
CA LEU A 47 -2.14 -8.31 8.01
C LEU A 47 -1.34 -9.58 7.69
N PRO A 48 -0.06 -9.47 7.32
CA PRO A 48 0.76 -10.65 7.15
C PRO A 48 0.91 -11.38 8.49
N ARG A 49 1.01 -12.72 8.44
CA ARG A 49 1.15 -13.57 9.63
C ARG A 49 2.31 -13.21 10.56
N GLY A 50 3.33 -12.51 10.05
CA GLY A 50 4.50 -12.06 10.82
C GLY A 50 4.48 -10.57 11.20
N ALA A 51 3.33 -9.91 11.13
CA ALA A 51 3.19 -8.48 11.43
C ALA A 51 3.69 -8.14 12.84
N GLN A 52 4.51 -7.09 12.94
CA GLN A 52 4.91 -6.48 14.20
C GLN A 52 3.82 -5.53 14.70
N VAL A 53 3.91 -5.12 15.97
CA VAL A 53 2.97 -4.16 16.56
C VAL A 53 2.87 -2.88 15.71
N ASP A 54 4.01 -2.39 15.23
CA ASP A 54 4.05 -1.20 14.38
C ASP A 54 3.29 -1.40 13.06
N ASP A 55 3.41 -2.56 12.41
CA ASP A 55 2.67 -2.89 11.19
C ASP A 55 1.15 -2.86 11.42
N ILE A 56 0.71 -3.35 12.58
CA ILE A 56 -0.70 -3.32 13.00
C ILE A 56 -1.16 -1.88 13.19
N VAL A 57 -0.39 -1.08 13.91
CA VAL A 57 -0.72 0.34 14.16
C VAL A 57 -0.78 1.12 12.85
N TYR A 58 0.20 0.94 11.95
CA TYR A 58 0.18 1.58 10.64
C TYR A 58 -1.02 1.14 9.81
N THR A 59 -1.34 -0.15 9.80
CA THR A 59 -2.50 -0.67 9.05
C THR A 59 -3.82 -0.12 9.57
N ILE A 60 -3.98 0.04 10.90
CA ILE A 60 -5.16 0.67 11.51
C ILE A 60 -5.25 2.14 11.10
N ALA A 61 -4.18 2.90 11.26
CA ALA A 61 -4.13 4.32 10.89
C ALA A 61 -4.49 4.51 9.41
N LEU A 62 -3.95 3.63 8.56
CA LEU A 62 -4.20 3.65 7.13
C LEU A 62 -5.65 3.31 6.79
N THR A 63 -6.22 2.29 7.42
CA THR A 63 -7.63 1.89 7.25
C THR A 63 -8.57 3.03 7.68
N ALA A 64 -8.24 3.74 8.76
CA ALA A 64 -9.01 4.90 9.22
C ALA A 64 -8.98 6.06 8.20
N ILE A 65 -7.81 6.34 7.62
CA ILE A 65 -7.68 7.35 6.55
C ILE A 65 -8.45 6.94 5.30
N GLN A 66 -8.40 5.66 4.90
CA GLN A 66 -9.20 5.15 3.78
C GLN A 66 -10.71 5.30 4.01
N ALA A 67 -11.17 5.13 5.25
CA ALA A 67 -12.56 5.34 5.63
C ALA A 67 -12.96 6.82 5.55
N ALA A 68 -12.09 7.70 6.03
CA ALA A 68 -12.33 9.14 6.06
C ALA A 68 -12.25 9.80 4.67
N ASN A 69 -11.35 9.34 3.80
CA ASN A 69 -11.14 9.88 2.45
C ASN A 69 -12.16 9.37 1.41
N ARG A 70 -13.19 8.64 1.84
CA ARG A 70 -14.27 8.26 0.93
C ARG A 70 -15.19 9.47 0.74
N PRO A 71 -15.43 9.95 -0.49
CA PRO A 71 -16.54 10.87 -0.70
C PRO A 71 -17.80 10.15 -0.20
N MET A 72 -18.58 10.81 0.66
CA MET A 72 -19.88 10.29 1.06
C MET A 72 -20.65 10.01 -0.22
N ASP A 73 -20.89 8.73 -0.54
CA ASP A 73 -21.81 8.34 -1.59
C ASP A 73 -23.18 8.92 -1.17
N VAL A 74 -23.54 10.07 -1.76
CA VAL A 74 -24.90 10.61 -1.83
C VAL A 74 -25.64 9.97 -2.99
#